data_AF-A0A7C5I349-F1
#
_entry.id   AF-A0A7C5I349-F1
#
_cell.length_a   1.000
_cell.length_b   1.000
_cell.length_c   1.000
_cell.angle_alpha   90.00
_cell.angle_beta   90.00
_cell.angle_gamma   90.00
#
_symmetry.space_group_name_H-M   'P 1'
#
loop_
_entity.id
_entity.type
_entity.pdbx_description
1 polymer ?
#
loop_
_entity_poly.entity_id
_entity_poly.type
_entity_poly.pdbx_seq_one_letter_code
_entity_poly.pdbx_strand_id
1 'polypeptide(L)' 'MSKKDNFKALYALSFAWQPGFLIAVPFAVFLWLGILADKALGTRPLFLILGLFAAIAITAYEVYHWLIPLIKKQKK' A
#
# COMPACT_ATOMS: atom_id res chain seq x y z
N MET A 1 26.79 20.70 -5.09
CA MET A 1 25.84 19.94 -4.23
C MET A 1 26.65 19.15 -3.23
N SER A 2 26.48 19.39 -1.93
CA SER A 2 27.30 18.76 -0.89
C SER A 2 26.92 17.28 -0.76
N LYS A 3 27.90 16.38 -0.53
CA LYS A 3 27.68 14.93 -0.34
C LYS A 3 26.56 14.62 0.70
N LYS A 4 26.36 15.53 1.66
CA LYS A 4 25.29 15.50 2.67
C LYS A 4 23.88 15.69 2.11
N ASP A 5 23.70 16.50 1.07
CA ASP A 5 22.39 16.81 0.49
C ASP A 5 21.86 15.60 -0.29
N ASN A 6 22.74 14.94 -1.05
CA ASN A 6 22.44 13.69 -1.75
C ASN A 6 22.07 12.56 -0.79
N PHE A 7 22.75 12.48 0.37
CA PHE A 7 22.43 11.48 1.40
C PHE A 7 21.04 11.70 2.01
N LYS A 8 20.65 12.95 2.30
CA LYS A 8 19.30 13.28 2.79
C LYS A 8 18.22 12.96 1.76
N ALA A 9 18.46 13.28 0.49
CA ALA A 9 17.52 12.98 -0.59
C ALA A 9 17.34 11.46 -0.78
N LEU A 10 18.42 10.68 -0.80
CA LEU A 10 18.37 9.22 -0.88
C LEU A 10 17.70 8.59 0.35
N TYR A 11 17.93 9.16 1.53
CA TYR A 11 17.29 8.70 2.76
C TYR A 11 15.79 8.97 2.77
N ALA A 12 15.37 10.19 2.39
CA ALA A 12 13.95 10.53 2.25
C ALA A 12 13.25 9.65 1.20
N LEU A 13 13.92 9.37 0.09
CA LEU A 13 13.41 8.47 -0.95
C LEU A 13 13.27 7.03 -0.43
N SER A 14 14.27 6.53 0.29
CA SER A 14 14.22 5.19 0.91
C SER A 14 13.09 5.08 1.93
N PHE A 15 12.83 6.15 2.68
CA PHE A 15 11.73 6.22 3.64
C PHE A 15 10.36 6.26 2.94
N ALA A 16 10.23 6.97 1.83
CA ALA A 16 9.01 7.02 1.02
C ALA A 16 8.72 5.72 0.27
N TRP A 17 9.74 4.90 0.01
CA TRP A 17 9.60 3.62 -0.69
C TRP A 17 8.89 2.54 0.13
N GLN A 18 9.07 2.56 1.46
CA GLN A 18 8.44 1.60 2.38
C GLN A 18 6.89 1.66 2.38
N PRO A 19 6.23 2.82 2.55
CA PRO A 19 4.78 2.91 2.44
C PRO A 19 4.28 2.63 1.02
N GLY A 20 5.11 2.86 -0.01
CA GLY A 20 4.79 2.46 -1.39
C GLY A 20 4.54 0.96 -1.50
N PHE A 21 5.39 0.13 -0.88
CA PHE A 21 5.16 -1.32 -0.82
C PHE A 21 3.95 -1.71 0.03
N LEU A 22 3.73 -1.03 1.16
CA LEU A 22 2.57 -1.28 2.02
C LEU A 22 1.25 -1.08 1.26
N ILE A 23 1.21 -0.16 0.30
CA ILE A 23 0.03 0.09 -0.54
C ILE A 23 0.01 -0.85 -1.76
N ALA A 24 1.15 -1.02 -2.43
CA ALA A 24 1.22 -1.78 -3.68
C ALA A 24 0.89 -3.26 -3.49
N VAL A 25 1.29 -3.87 -2.36
CA VAL A 25 1.09 -5.30 -2.11
C VAL A 25 -0.40 -5.67 -1.99
N PRO A 26 -1.22 -5.03 -1.12
CA PRO A 26 -2.64 -5.29 -1.04
C PRO A 26 -3.34 -5.09 -2.39
N PHE A 27 -3.06 -3.99 -3.07
CA PHE A 27 -3.67 -3.71 -4.38
C PHE A 27 -3.32 -4.78 -5.42
N ALA A 28 -2.05 -5.17 -5.52
CA ALA A 28 -1.63 -6.22 -6.44
C ALA A 28 -2.34 -7.54 -6.16
N VAL A 29 -2.41 -7.95 -4.89
CA VAL A 29 -3.05 -9.20 -4.47
C VAL A 29 -4.55 -9.18 -4.76
N PHE A 30 -5.27 -8.16 -4.27
CA PHE A 30 -6.73 -8.12 -4.41
C PHE A 30 -7.21 -7.89 -5.83
N LEU A 31 -6.52 -7.07 -6.62
CA LEU A 31 -6.86 -6.89 -8.03
C LEU A 31 -6.58 -8.17 -8.82
N TRP A 32 -5.46 -8.84 -8.57
CA TRP A 32 -5.15 -10.11 -9.24
C TRP A 32 -6.14 -11.21 -8.88
N LEU A 33 -6.53 -11.32 -7.61
CA LEU A 33 -7.59 -12.23 -7.16
C LEU A 33 -8.94 -11.88 -7.78
N GLY A 34 -9.29 -10.59 -7.86
CA GLY A 34 -10.51 -10.13 -8.50
C GLY A 34 -10.57 -10.52 -9.98
N ILE A 35 -9.46 -10.35 -10.71
CA ILE A 35 -9.34 -10.78 -12.12
C ILE A 35 -9.49 -12.30 -12.25
N LEU A 36 -8.84 -13.07 -11.37
CA LEU A 36 -8.94 -14.53 -11.37
C LEU A 36 -10.36 -15.01 -11.08
N ALA A 37 -11.02 -14.41 -10.09
CA ALA A 37 -12.40 -14.73 -9.72
C ALA A 37 -13.39 -14.37 -10.84
N ASP A 38 -13.27 -13.19 -11.42
CA ASP A 38 -14.08 -12.76 -12.57
C ASP A 38 -13.90 -13.72 -13.77
N LYS A 39 -12.67 -14.19 -14.02
CA LYS A 39 -12.39 -15.19 -15.07
C LYS A 39 -12.96 -16.57 -14.74
N ALA A 40 -12.84 -17.03 -13.49
CA ALA A 40 -13.29 -18.35 -13.08
C ALA A 40 -14.81 -18.48 -13.01
N LEU A 41 -15.50 -17.42 -12.58
CA LEU A 41 -16.95 -17.39 -12.38
C LEU A 41 -17.72 -16.82 -13.57
N GLY A 42 -17.04 -16.37 -14.62
CA GLY A 42 -17.67 -15.74 -15.80
C GLY A 42 -18.38 -14.43 -15.51
N THR A 43 -18.16 -13.86 -14.32
CA THR A 43 -18.70 -12.57 -13.90
C THR A 43 -17.69 -11.51 -14.33
N ARG A 44 -18.12 -10.49 -15.08
CA ARG A 44 -17.22 -9.38 -15.46
C ARG A 44 -17.97 -8.06 -15.38
N PRO A 45 -17.49 -7.02 -14.66
CA PRO A 45 -16.30 -6.95 -13.80
C PRO A 45 -16.66 -6.78 -12.30
N LEU A 46 -17.34 -7.75 -11.69
CA LEU A 46 -17.88 -7.58 -10.33
C LEU A 46 -16.82 -7.82 -9.25
N PHE A 47 -16.08 -8.93 -9.32
CA PHE A 47 -15.08 -9.28 -8.31
C PHE A 47 -13.84 -8.40 -8.39
N LEU A 48 -13.48 -7.89 -9.56
CA LEU A 48 -12.43 -6.88 -9.68
C LEU A 48 -12.81 -5.59 -8.92
N ILE A 49 -14.05 -5.12 -9.06
CA ILE A 49 -14.53 -3.92 -8.35
C ILE A 49 -14.56 -4.18 -6.84
N LEU A 50 -15.09 -5.33 -6.40
CA LEU A 50 -15.07 -5.70 -4.98
C LEU A 50 -13.64 -5.82 -4.43
N GLY A 51 -12.73 -6.41 -5.19
CA GLY A 51 -11.31 -6.49 -4.86
C GLY A 51 -10.66 -5.11 -4.71
N LEU A 52 -11.00 -4.16 -5.58
CA LEU A 52 -10.52 -2.78 -5.46
C LEU A 52 -10.98 -2.12 -4.15
N PHE A 53 -12.27 -2.22 -3.81
CA PHE A 53 -12.79 -1.66 -2.55
C PHE A 53 -12.17 -2.35 -1.33
N ALA A 54 -12.01 -3.67 -1.37
CA ALA A 54 -11.34 -4.43 -0.31
C ALA A 54 -9.87 -3.99 -0.15
N ALA A 55 -9.14 -3.81 -1.26
CA ALA A 55 -7.78 -3.31 -1.23
C ALA A 55 -7.70 -1.94 -0.56
N ILE A 56 -8.56 -0.99 -0.94
CA ILE A 56 -8.61 0.36 -0.35
C ILE A 56 -8.87 0.28 1.16
N ALA A 57 -9.88 -0.50 1.58
CA ALA A 57 -10.24 -0.63 2.99
C ALA A 57 -9.10 -1.24 3.83
N ILE A 58 -8.47 -2.30 3.33
CA ILE A 58 -7.36 -2.97 4.02
C ILE A 58 -6.14 -2.07 4.07
N THR A 59 -5.81 -1.40 2.98
CA THR A 59 -4.67 -0.47 2.96
C THR A 59 -4.88 0.69 3.92
N ALA A 60 -6.11 1.25 3.97
CA ALA A 60 -6.45 2.31 4.93
C ALA A 60 -6.30 1.82 6.38
N TYR A 61 -6.74 0.59 6.66
CA TYR A 61 -6.60 -0.02 7.98
C TYR A 61 -5.12 -0.27 8.35
N GLU A 62 -4.34 -0.85 7.45
CA GLU A 62 -2.91 -1.11 7.67
C GLU A 62 -2.13 0.18 7.89
N VAL A 63 -2.36 1.21 7.06
CA VAL A 63 -1.74 2.52 7.23
C VAL A 63 -2.14 3.12 8.57
N TYR A 64 -3.41 3.09 8.96
CA TYR A 64 -3.85 3.59 10.27
C TYR A 64 -3.14 2.84 11.41
N HIS A 65 -3.12 1.51 11.36
CA HIS A 65 -2.54 0.67 12.40
C HIS A 65 -1.02 0.79 12.49
N TRP A 66 -0.30 0.99 11.39
CA TRP A 66 1.16 1.12 11.39
C TRP A 66 1.65 2.55 11.62
N LEU A 67 0.98 3.54 11.04
CA LEU A 67 1.41 4.92 11.09
C LEU A 67 1.15 5.55 12.48
N ILE A 68 0.01 5.23 13.11
CA ILE A 68 -0.34 5.75 14.44
C ILE A 68 0.63 5.36 15.54
N PRO A 69 1.06 4.08 15.70
CA PRO A 69 2.02 3.74 16.73
C PRO A 69 3.39 4.35 16.47
N LEU A 70 3.80 4.54 15.22
CA LEU A 70 5.04 5.25 14.88
C LEU A 70 4.99 6.72 15.33
N ILE A 71 3.87 7.40 15.08
CA ILE A 71 3.66 8.79 15.52
C ILE A 71 3.54 8.89 17.05
N LYS A 72 2.85 7.94 17.68
CA LYS A 72 2.62 7.93 19.14
C LYS A 72 3.89 7.60 19.93
N LYS A 73 4.79 6.78 19.37
CA LYS A 73 6.05 6.36 20.01
C LYS A 73 7.12 7.46 20.01
N GLN A 74 7.06 8.41 19.09
CA GLN A 74 7.92 9.60 19.07
C GLN A 74 7.59 10.62 20.18
N LYS A 75 6.45 10.47 20.86
CA LYS A 75 5.97 11.43 21.87
C LYS A 75 6.27 11.01 23.33
N LYS A 76 7.07 9.96 23.54
CA LYS A 76 7.43 9.45 24.87
C LYS A 76 8.93 9.39 25.07
#